data_AF-B7P7U1-F1
#
_entry.id   AF-B7P7U1-F1
#
_cell.length_a   1.000
_cell.length_b   1.000
_cell.length_c   1.000
_cell.angle_alpha   90.00
_cell.angle_beta   90.00
_cell.angle_gamma   90.00
#
_symmetry.space_group_name_H-M   'P 1'
#
loop_
_entity.id
_entity.type
_entity.pdbx_description
1 polymer ?
#
loop_
_entity_poly.entity_id
_entity_poly.type
_entity_poly.pdbx_seq_one_letter_code
_entity_poly.pdbx_strand_id
1 'polypeptide(L)'
;DLSKEDPPIPVPLPCWSHIKNVGAIFCLLTGSDGYSRFDWRSCQLQCINSDFQLDLPFENFNPDDLVICLPRVQLVLKQWEETWNERQQRATKNLCKQGT
;
A
#
# COMPACT_ATOMS: atom_id res chain seq x y z
N ASP A 1 -11.30 13.31 32.00
CA ASP A 1 -11.26 12.17 31.07
C ASP A 1 -10.39 12.55 29.90
N LEU A 2 -9.18 11.99 29.83
CA LEU A 2 -8.13 12.40 28.91
C LEU A 2 -8.32 11.58 27.62
N SER A 3 -9.04 12.16 26.66
CA SER A 3 -9.15 11.65 25.30
C SER A 3 -7.75 11.38 24.77
N LYS A 4 -7.37 10.09 24.70
CA LYS A 4 -6.20 9.63 23.98
C LYS A 4 -6.51 9.76 22.49
N GLU A 5 -6.48 10.98 21.97
CA GLU A 5 -6.29 11.17 20.54
C GLU A 5 -4.88 10.66 20.23
N ASP A 6 -4.79 9.61 19.42
CA ASP A 6 -3.53 9.16 18.86
C ASP A 6 -2.80 10.36 18.25
N PRO A 7 -1.49 10.53 18.49
CA PRO A 7 -0.76 11.67 17.99
C PRO A 7 -0.93 11.76 16.46
N PRO A 8 -1.22 12.96 15.91
CA PRO A 8 -1.48 13.11 14.49
C PRO A 8 -0.25 12.66 13.71
N ILE A 9 -0.40 11.59 12.91
CA ILE A 9 0.64 11.11 12.00
C ILE A 9 0.98 12.28 11.07
N PRO A 10 2.22 12.81 11.07
CA PRO A 10 2.57 13.94 10.22
C PRO A 10 2.38 13.54 8.75
N VAL A 11 1.59 14.30 8.00
CA VAL A 11 1.39 14.09 6.57
C VAL A 11 2.27 15.06 5.77
N PRO A 12 2.95 14.64 4.67
CA PRO A 12 3.12 13.27 4.19
C PRO A 12 4.54 12.74 4.50
N LEU A 13 4.60 11.63 5.23
CA LEU A 13 5.78 10.77 5.24
C LEU A 13 5.94 10.17 3.82
N PRO A 14 7.04 10.41 3.09
CA PRO A 14 7.18 10.00 1.69
C PRO A 14 6.97 8.49 1.45
N CYS A 15 7.28 7.66 2.43
CA CYS A 15 7.07 6.22 2.37
C CYS A 15 5.58 5.84 2.44
N TRP A 16 4.77 6.62 3.16
CA TRP A 16 3.35 6.34 3.35
C TRP A 16 2.54 6.54 2.08
N SER A 17 2.87 7.53 1.25
CA SER A 17 2.21 7.74 -0.03
C SER A 17 2.40 6.55 -0.97
N HIS A 18 3.62 6.00 -1.06
CA HIS A 18 3.91 4.83 -1.88
C HIS A 18 3.08 3.61 -1.44
N ILE A 19 2.98 3.38 -0.12
CA ILE A 19 2.17 2.29 0.45
C ILE A 19 0.69 2.46 0.13
N LYS A 20 0.14 3.66 0.32
CA LYS A 20 -1.27 3.95 0.02
C LYS A 20 -1.59 3.78 -1.47
N ASN A 21 -0.71 4.25 -2.34
CA ASN A 21 -0.90 4.11 -3.79
C ASN A 21 -0.91 2.64 -4.21
N VAL A 22 0.02 1.84 -3.70
CA VAL A 22 0.02 0.39 -3.93
C VAL A 22 -1.24 -0.27 -3.39
N GLY A 23 -1.68 0.09 -2.18
CA GLY A 23 -2.92 -0.40 -1.60
C GLY A 23 -4.12 -0.14 -2.51
N ALA A 24 -4.25 1.08 -3.04
CA ALA A 24 -5.33 1.42 -3.96
C ALA A 24 -5.31 0.56 -5.23
N ILE A 25 -4.13 0.36 -5.83
CA ILE A 25 -3.98 -0.46 -7.04
C ILE A 25 -4.30 -1.93 -6.75
N PHE A 26 -3.72 -2.49 -5.68
CA PHE A 26 -3.93 -3.88 -5.27
C PHE A 26 -5.40 -4.17 -5.02
N CYS A 27 -6.08 -3.33 -4.24
CA CYS A 27 -7.49 -3.52 -3.92
C CYS A 27 -8.37 -3.42 -5.16
N LEU A 28 -8.10 -2.46 -6.05
CA LEU A 28 -8.83 -2.36 -7.32
C LEU A 28 -8.64 -3.62 -8.18
N LEU A 29 -7.40 -4.12 -8.31
CA LEU A 29 -7.10 -5.30 -9.13
C LEU A 29 -7.66 -6.60 -8.56
N THR A 30 -7.90 -6.65 -7.24
CA THR A 30 -8.54 -7.78 -6.58
C THR A 30 -10.07 -7.66 -6.51
N GLY A 31 -10.64 -6.59 -7.09
CA GLY A 31 -12.08 -6.39 -7.18
C GLY A 31 -12.73 -5.79 -5.93
N SER A 32 -11.94 -5.20 -5.03
CA SER A 32 -12.43 -4.46 -3.87
C SER A 32 -12.73 -2.99 -4.19
N ASP A 33 -13.61 -2.37 -3.40
CA ASP A 33 -13.99 -0.95 -3.45
C ASP A 33 -12.84 0.03 -3.16
N GLY A 34 -11.68 -0.46 -2.73
CA GLY A 34 -10.46 0.35 -2.57
C GLY A 34 -9.65 0.01 -1.33
N TYR A 35 -8.61 0.80 -1.08
CA TYR A 35 -7.78 0.69 0.12
C TYR A 35 -8.58 1.03 1.38
N SER A 36 -8.53 0.17 2.40
CA SER A 36 -9.15 0.41 3.70
C SER A 36 -8.17 1.02 4.68
N ARG A 37 -7.14 0.24 5.05
CA ARG A 37 -6.18 0.58 6.09
C ARG A 37 -4.90 -0.22 5.94
N PHE A 38 -3.89 0.16 6.71
CA PHE A 38 -2.69 -0.62 6.92
C PHE A 38 -2.69 -1.10 8.37
N ASP A 39 -2.55 -2.39 8.56
CA ASP A 39 -2.43 -3.00 9.87
C ASP A 39 -0.97 -2.93 10.34
N TRP A 40 -0.71 -2.08 11.34
CA TRP A 40 0.62 -1.90 11.91
C TRP A 40 1.11 -3.11 12.72
N ARG A 41 0.22 -4.03 13.13
CA ARG A 41 0.61 -5.24 13.84
C ARG A 41 1.12 -6.31 12.90
N SER A 42 0.48 -6.47 11.73
CA SER A 42 0.90 -7.44 10.72
C SER A 42 1.69 -6.84 9.56
N CYS A 43 1.87 -5.51 9.53
CA CYS A 43 2.49 -4.78 8.42
C CYS A 43 1.83 -5.04 7.05
N GLN A 44 0.49 -5.12 7.04
CA GLN A 44 -0.28 -5.49 5.85
C GLN A 44 -1.24 -4.39 5.40
N LEU A 45 -1.30 -4.19 4.08
CA LEU A 45 -2.37 -3.44 3.43
C LEU A 45 -3.65 -4.27 3.43
N GLN A 46 -4.78 -3.63 3.72
CA GLN A 46 -6.10 -4.25 3.71
C GLN A 46 -7.06 -3.47 2.81
N CYS A 47 -7.96 -4.22 2.17
CA CYS A 47 -8.95 -3.71 1.24
C CYS A 47 -10.33 -3.55 1.88
N ILE A 48 -11.15 -2.64 1.36
CA ILE A 48 -12.52 -2.43 1.84
C ILE A 48 -13.35 -3.68 1.52
N ASN A 49 -14.11 -4.18 2.51
CA ASN A 49 -15.04 -5.31 2.36
C ASN A 49 -14.40 -6.56 1.73
N SER A 50 -13.13 -6.82 2.01
CA SER A 50 -12.39 -7.91 1.38
C SER A 50 -11.37 -8.53 2.33
N ASP A 51 -11.17 -9.84 2.19
CA ASP A 51 -10.16 -10.60 2.93
C ASP A 51 -8.77 -10.55 2.27
N PHE A 52 -8.63 -9.83 1.15
CA PHE A 52 -7.34 -9.66 0.49
C PHE A 52 -6.42 -8.76 1.31
N GLN A 53 -5.21 -9.28 1.55
CA GLN A 53 -4.15 -8.63 2.30
C GLN A 53 -2.87 -8.63 1.45
N LEU A 54 -2.08 -7.57 1.58
CA LEU A 54 -0.80 -7.46 0.88
C LEU A 54 0.30 -7.04 1.85
N ASP A 55 1.30 -7.90 1.98
CA ASP A 55 2.51 -7.63 2.75
C ASP A 55 3.37 -6.54 2.10
N LEU A 56 4.16 -5.84 2.91
CA LEU A 56 5.20 -4.94 2.42
C LEU A 56 6.30 -5.71 1.66
N PRO A 57 7.04 -5.06 0.74
CA PRO A 57 8.07 -5.68 -0.08
C PRO A 57 9.40 -5.87 0.67
N PHE A 58 9.35 -6.34 1.92
CA PHE A 58 10.51 -6.49 2.80
C PHE A 58 10.48 -7.84 3.49
N GLU A 59 11.60 -8.58 3.46
CA GLU A 59 11.72 -9.87 4.16
C GLU A 59 11.97 -9.73 5.66
N ASN A 60 12.81 -8.77 6.06
CA ASN A 60 13.14 -8.47 7.45
C ASN A 60 13.04 -6.96 7.65
N PHE A 61 11.86 -6.51 8.08
CA PHE A 61 11.54 -5.09 8.19
C PHE A 61 11.44 -4.65 9.64
N ASN A 62 12.08 -3.53 9.99
CA ASN A 62 11.80 -2.83 11.23
C ASN A 62 10.72 -1.78 10.97
N PRO A 63 9.53 -1.85 11.63
CA PRO A 63 8.46 -0.87 11.46
C PRO A 63 8.89 0.59 11.69
N ASP A 64 9.88 0.82 12.56
CA ASP A 64 10.41 2.16 12.83
C ASP A 64 11.05 2.78 11.58
N ASP A 65 11.62 1.96 10.69
CA ASP A 65 12.21 2.44 9.45
C ASP A 65 11.15 3.00 8.49
N LEU A 66 9.88 2.58 8.64
CA LEU A 66 8.76 3.14 7.90
C LEU A 66 8.38 4.54 8.38
N VAL A 67 8.39 4.71 9.70
CA VAL A 67 8.07 5.97 10.37
C VAL A 67 9.14 7.01 10.06
N ILE A 68 10.41 6.60 10.11
CA ILE A 68 11.56 7.46 9.78
C ILE A 68 11.65 7.70 8.27
N CYS A 69 11.22 6.74 7.47
CA CYS A 69 11.32 6.74 6.01
C CYS A 69 12.75 6.98 5.52
N LEU A 70 13.67 6.08 5.90
CA LEU A 70 15.05 6.14 5.43
C LEU A 70 15.11 6.11 3.89
N PRO A 71 16.09 6.77 3.25
CA PRO A 71 16.17 6.83 1.78
C PRO A 71 16.11 5.47 1.08
N ARG A 72 16.71 4.44 1.69
CA ARG A 72 16.66 3.06 1.18
C ARG A 72 15.23 2.49 1.20
N VAL A 73 14.49 2.71 2.27
CA VAL A 73 13.09 2.26 2.41
C VAL A 73 12.23 2.97 1.39
N GLN A 74 12.38 4.28 1.26
CA GLN A 74 11.66 5.07 0.26
C GLN A 74 11.92 4.57 -1.16
N LEU A 75 13.18 4.28 -1.50
CA LEU A 75 13.55 3.76 -2.82
C LEU A 75 12.88 2.42 -3.13
N VAL A 76 12.89 1.49 -2.18
CA VAL A 76 12.23 0.17 -2.36
C VAL A 76 10.73 0.33 -2.52
N LEU A 77 10.08 1.16 -1.70
CA LEU A 77 8.65 1.41 -1.80
C LEU A 77 8.26 2.08 -3.11
N LYS A 78 9.09 3.00 -3.61
CA LYS A 78 8.90 3.62 -4.93
C LYS A 78 8.98 2.58 -6.05
N GLN A 79 9.99 1.73 -6.07
CA GLN A 79 10.13 0.67 -7.08
C GLN A 79 8.98 -0.36 -7.03
N TRP A 80 8.53 -0.67 -5.81
CA TRP A 80 7.37 -1.52 -5.60
C TRP A 80 6.09 -0.88 -6.16
N GLU A 81 5.89 0.42 -5.95
CA GLU A 81 4.79 1.17 -6.56
C GLU A 81 4.86 1.17 -8.09
N GLU A 82 6.04 1.45 -8.66
CA GLU A 82 6.26 1.38 -10.12
C GLU A 82 5.88 0.00 -10.68
N THR A 83 6.25 -1.09 -9.99
CA THR A 83 5.89 -2.46 -10.36
C THR A 83 4.37 -2.69 -10.34
N TRP A 84 3.67 -2.17 -9.33
CA TRP A 84 2.21 -2.27 -9.26
C TRP A 84 1.49 -1.44 -10.32
N ASN A 85 2.01 -0.25 -10.64
CA ASN A 85 1.51 0.56 -11.74
C ASN A 85 1.59 -0.19 -13.08
N GLU A 86 2.72 -0.86 -13.35
CA GLU A 86 2.86 -1.70 -14.55
C GLU A 86 1.88 -2.87 -14.57
N ARG A 87 1.65 -3.52 -13.42
CA ARG A 87 0.67 -4.59 -13.28
C ARG A 87 -0.75 -4.09 -13.58
N GLN A 88 -1.11 -2.92 -13.07
CA GLN A 88 -2.41 -2.30 -13.34
C GLN A 88 -2.60 -2.07 -14.83
N GLN A 89 -1.63 -1.43 -15.50
CA GLN A 89 -1.69 -1.18 -16.93
C GLN A 89 -1.82 -2.47 -17.74
N ARG A 90 -1.09 -3.52 -17.36
CA ARG A 90 -1.16 -4.83 -18.02
C ARG A 90 -2.52 -5.50 -17.82
N ALA A 91 -3.04 -5.49 -16.60
CA ALA A 91 -4.36 -6.04 -16.29
C ALA A 91 -5.45 -5.34 -17.11
N THR A 92 -5.45 -4.01 -17.13
CA THR A 92 -6.39 -3.21 -17.94
C THR A 92 -6.28 -3.56 -19.42
N LYS A 93 -5.06 -3.62 -19.98
CA LYS A 93 -4.84 -4.01 -21.40
C LYS A 93 -5.37 -5.42 -21.71
N ASN A 94 -5.19 -6.37 -20.79
CA ASN A 94 -5.65 -7.75 -20.99
C ASN A 94 -7.18 -7.86 -20.95
N LEU A 95 -7.84 -7.15 -20.03
CA LEU A 95 -9.30 -7.10 -19.96
C LEU A 95 -9.90 -6.50 -21.24
N CYS A 96 -9.34 -5.40 -21.75
CA CYS A 96 -9.82 -4.81 -23.00
C CYS A 96 -9.63 -5.72 -24.23
N LYS A 97 -8.65 -6.64 -24.21
CA LYS A 97 -8.45 -7.61 -25.30
C LYS A 97 -9.43 -8.79 -25.27
N GLN A 98 -10.03 -9.10 -24.12
CA GLN A 98 -10.99 -10.19 -23.97
C GLN A 98 -12.42 -9.79 -24.38
N GLY A 99 -12.67 -8.49 -24.62
CA GLY A 99 -13.98 -7.96 -25.03
C GLY A 99 -14.25 -7.91 -26.53
N THR A 100 -13.39 -8.54 -27.36
CA THR A 100 -13.55 -8.67 -28.84
C THR A 100 -13.49 -10.13 -29.23
#